data_AF-A0A915MMP3-F1
#
_entry.id   AF-A0A915MMP3-F1
#
_cell.length_a   1.000
_cell.length_b   1.000
_cell.length_c   1.000
_cell.angle_alpha   90.00
_cell.angle_beta   90.00
_cell.angle_gamma   90.00
#
_symmetry.space_group_name_H-M   'P 1'
#
loop_
_entity.id
_entity.type
_entity.pdbx_description
1 polymer ?
#
loop_
_entity_poly.entity_id
_entity_poly.type
_entity_poly.pdbx_seq_one_letter_code
_entity_poly.pdbx_strand_id
1 'polypeptide(L)'
;KSIKKVHYLDFRQRYAVLAAKEAIEPVSVELAGKRMCERMEREGILNSDSFQCGKTKIFFKTGVLASLEQRRDEALAKIIGEFQRVCRYYLAQEELQRRRAQKLDFSQFKKIIN
;
A
#
# COMPACT_ATOMS: atom_id res chain seq x y z
N LYS A 1 -4.52 -6.18 -31.78
CA LYS A 1 -3.84 -5.79 -30.52
C LYS A 1 -4.88 -5.76 -29.40
N SER A 2 -4.70 -6.53 -28.32
CA SER A 2 -5.67 -6.57 -27.22
C SER A 2 -5.51 -5.31 -26.36
N ILE A 3 -6.55 -4.49 -26.25
CA ILE A 3 -6.56 -3.29 -25.42
C ILE A 3 -7.43 -3.58 -24.20
N LYS A 4 -6.89 -3.34 -23.01
CA LYS A 4 -7.65 -3.48 -21.76
C LYS A 4 -8.19 -2.12 -21.35
N LYS A 5 -9.42 -2.10 -20.85
CA LYS A 5 -10.12 -0.88 -20.42
C LYS A 5 -10.44 -0.99 -18.94
N VAL A 6 -10.16 0.07 -18.18
CA VAL A 6 -10.43 0.16 -16.74
C VAL A 6 -11.26 1.41 -16.48
N HIS A 7 -12.31 1.31 -15.68
CA HIS A 7 -13.09 2.48 -15.27
C HIS A 7 -12.27 3.36 -14.33
N TYR A 8 -12.49 4.68 -14.39
CA TYR A 8 -11.75 5.61 -13.54
C TYR A 8 -11.92 5.32 -12.04
N LEU A 9 -13.11 4.87 -11.61
CA LEU A 9 -13.36 4.51 -10.22
C LEU A 9 -12.50 3.34 -9.77
N ASP A 10 -12.51 2.24 -10.53
CA ASP A 10 -11.71 1.06 -10.24
C ASP A 10 -10.21 1.38 -10.28
N PHE A 11 -9.78 2.17 -11.28
CA PHE A 11 -8.39 2.58 -11.41
C PHE A 11 -7.94 3.41 -10.19
N ARG A 12 -8.74 4.41 -9.79
CA ARG A 12 -8.45 5.27 -8.64
C ARG A 12 -8.33 4.44 -7.37
N GLN A 13 -9.29 3.57 -7.09
CA GLN A 13 -9.28 2.75 -5.87
C GLN A 13 -8.10 1.77 -5.86
N ARG A 14 -7.87 1.07 -6.98
CA ARG A 14 -6.92 -0.03 -7.06
C ARG A 14 -5.47 0.44 -7.10
N TYR A 15 -5.19 1.58 -7.70
CA TYR A 15 -3.83 2.11 -7.88
C TYR A 15 -3.54 3.37 -7.05
N ALA A 16 -4.41 3.72 -6.08
CA ALA A 16 -4.21 4.85 -5.17
C ALA A 16 -2.84 4.79 -4.47
N VAL A 17 -2.35 3.60 -4.11
CA VAL A 17 -1.06 3.44 -3.43
C VAL A 17 0.14 3.93 -4.25
N LEU A 18 0.01 3.97 -5.59
CA LEU A 18 1.08 4.40 -6.50
C LEU A 18 1.03 5.92 -6.78
N ALA A 19 -0.10 6.58 -6.58
CA ALA A 19 -0.28 8.02 -6.81
C ALA A 19 -1.24 8.61 -5.78
N ALA A 20 -0.89 8.47 -4.50
CA ALA A 20 -1.80 8.70 -3.37
C ALA A 20 -2.29 10.15 -3.30
N LYS A 21 -1.43 11.11 -3.60
CA LYS A 21 -1.78 12.55 -3.55
C LYS A 21 -2.89 12.86 -4.55
N GLU A 22 -2.69 12.46 -5.80
CA GLU A 22 -3.64 12.66 -6.89
C GLU A 22 -4.92 11.84 -6.66
N ALA A 23 -4.80 10.65 -6.06
CA ALA A 23 -5.94 9.79 -5.77
C ALA A 23 -6.86 10.33 -4.68
N ILE A 24 -6.40 11.17 -3.74
CA ILE A 24 -7.25 11.73 -2.67
C ILE A 24 -7.76 13.13 -2.97
N GLU A 25 -7.37 13.73 -4.09
CA GLU A 25 -7.83 15.07 -4.45
C GLU A 25 -9.36 15.16 -4.52
N PRO A 26 -9.97 16.26 -4.02
CA PRO A 26 -11.41 16.49 -4.04
C PRO A 26 -11.87 16.96 -5.43
N VAL A 27 -11.53 16.20 -6.47
CA VAL A 27 -11.90 16.46 -7.87
C VAL A 27 -12.72 15.31 -8.42
N SER A 28 -13.24 15.47 -9.65
CA SER A 28 -13.95 14.37 -10.33
C SER A 28 -13.05 13.14 -10.46
N VAL A 29 -13.66 11.95 -10.41
CA VAL A 29 -12.94 10.67 -10.49
C VAL A 29 -12.17 10.55 -11.81
N GLU A 30 -12.71 11.11 -12.90
CA GLU A 30 -12.02 11.22 -14.19
C GLU A 30 -10.76 12.08 -14.09
N LEU A 31 -10.85 13.28 -13.51
CA LEU A 31 -9.71 14.19 -13.41
C LEU A 31 -8.63 13.62 -12.48
N ALA A 32 -9.02 13.04 -11.34
CA ALA A 32 -8.11 12.35 -10.46
C ALA A 32 -7.39 11.21 -11.19
N GLY A 33 -8.12 10.38 -11.94
CA GLY A 33 -7.53 9.28 -12.71
C GLY A 33 -6.56 9.75 -13.79
N LYS A 34 -6.85 10.84 -14.50
CA LYS A 34 -5.92 11.44 -15.48
C LYS A 34 -4.65 11.94 -14.81
N ARG A 35 -4.78 12.68 -13.69
CA ARG A 35 -3.63 13.18 -12.91
C ARG A 35 -2.79 12.05 -12.34
N MET A 36 -3.42 10.97 -11.88
CA MET A 36 -2.72 9.75 -11.45
C MET A 36 -1.88 9.16 -12.59
N CYS A 37 -2.43 9.05 -13.81
CA CYS A 37 -1.67 8.59 -14.98
C CYS A 37 -0.49 9.51 -15.31
N GLU A 38 -0.69 10.83 -15.32
CA GLU A 38 0.39 11.82 -15.54
C GLU A 38 1.47 11.77 -14.46
N ARG A 39 1.07 11.50 -13.20
CA ARG A 39 2.02 11.30 -12.09
C ARG A 39 2.85 10.05 -12.29
N MET A 40 2.20 8.92 -12.57
CA MET A 40 2.84 7.63 -12.82
C MET A 40 3.77 7.67 -14.04
N GLU A 41 3.40 8.43 -15.06
CA GLU A 41 4.25 8.69 -16.23
C GLU A 41 5.51 9.47 -15.86
N ARG A 42 5.38 10.54 -15.07
CA ARG A 42 6.54 11.31 -14.55
C ARG A 42 7.46 10.47 -13.66
N GLU A 43 6.95 9.44 -12.99
CA GLU A 43 7.75 8.50 -12.19
C GLU A 43 8.36 7.35 -13.01
N GLY A 44 8.05 7.25 -14.31
CA GLY A 44 8.51 6.14 -15.16
C GLY A 44 7.81 4.81 -14.87
N ILE A 45 6.66 4.83 -14.18
CA ILE A 45 5.80 3.65 -13.99
C ILE A 45 5.00 3.37 -15.26
N LEU A 46 4.56 4.43 -15.94
CA LEU A 46 3.86 4.37 -17.22
C LEU A 46 4.67 5.09 -18.31
N ASN A 47 4.44 4.70 -19.57
CA ASN A 47 4.98 5.39 -20.75
C ASN A 47 3.81 6.07 -21.48
N SER A 48 4.03 7.23 -22.08
CA SER A 48 3.00 8.01 -22.80
C SER A 48 2.24 7.18 -23.83
N ASP A 49 2.96 6.30 -24.55
CA ASP A 49 2.38 5.45 -25.57
C ASP A 49 1.64 4.24 -25.01
N SER A 50 1.77 3.92 -23.72
CA SER A 50 1.27 2.67 -23.14
C SER A 50 -0.18 2.75 -22.66
N PHE A 51 -0.72 3.96 -22.53
CA PHE A 51 -2.09 4.21 -22.11
C PHE A 51 -2.75 5.35 -22.90
N GLN A 52 -4.08 5.44 -22.79
CA GLN A 52 -4.85 6.56 -23.30
C GLN A 52 -6.07 6.81 -22.41
N CYS A 53 -6.24 8.04 -21.95
CA CYS A 53 -7.39 8.44 -21.14
C CYS A 53 -8.59 8.79 -22.03
N GLY A 54 -9.65 7.99 -21.98
CA GLY A 54 -10.93 8.30 -22.62
C GLY A 54 -11.89 9.05 -21.69
N LYS A 55 -13.14 9.24 -22.12
CA LYS A 55 -14.16 9.97 -21.34
C LYS A 55 -14.55 9.29 -20.03
N THR A 56 -14.72 7.96 -20.04
CA THR A 56 -15.21 7.21 -18.87
C THR A 56 -14.22 6.14 -18.37
N LYS A 57 -13.19 5.84 -19.16
CA LYS A 57 -12.28 4.71 -18.97
C LYS A 57 -10.88 5.07 -19.43
N ILE A 58 -9.90 4.39 -18.87
CA ILE A 58 -8.51 4.40 -19.30
C ILE A 58 -8.26 3.14 -20.11
N PHE A 59 -7.59 3.29 -21.25
CA PHE A 59 -7.20 2.22 -22.15
C PHE A 59 -5.72 1.94 -21.98
N PHE A 60 -5.35 0.67 -21.85
CA PHE A 60 -3.98 0.21 -21.69
C PHE A 60 -3.60 -0.76 -22.79
N LYS A 61 -2.38 -0.63 -23.32
CA LYS A 61 -1.78 -1.64 -24.19
C LYS A 61 -1.56 -2.95 -23.42
N THR A 62 -1.42 -4.06 -24.15
CA THR A 62 -1.12 -5.37 -23.58
C THR A 62 0.08 -5.31 -22.62
N GLY A 63 -0.01 -6.00 -21.48
CA GLY A 63 1.10 -6.13 -20.52
C GLY A 63 1.23 -4.97 -19.51
N VAL A 64 0.71 -3.78 -19.83
CA VAL A 64 0.84 -2.61 -18.95
C VAL A 64 0.11 -2.81 -17.62
N LEU A 65 -1.11 -3.36 -17.65
CA LEU A 65 -1.84 -3.64 -16.41
C LEU A 65 -1.13 -4.68 -15.52
N ALA A 66 -0.50 -5.69 -16.11
CA ALA A 66 0.25 -6.68 -15.33
C ALA A 66 1.44 -6.02 -14.60
N SER A 67 2.17 -5.14 -15.29
CA SER A 67 3.25 -4.36 -14.68
C SER A 67 2.74 -3.41 -13.59
N LEU A 68 1.59 -2.76 -13.78
CA LEU A 68 0.96 -1.93 -12.75
C LEU A 68 0.55 -2.73 -11.51
N GLU A 69 -0.02 -3.92 -11.70
CA GLU A 69 -0.35 -4.81 -10.57
C GLU A 69 0.91 -5.20 -9.79
N GLN A 70 1.99 -5.55 -10.48
CA GLN A 70 3.26 -5.89 -9.83
C GLN A 70 3.80 -4.70 -9.00
N ARG A 71 3.83 -3.50 -9.58
CA ARG A 71 4.26 -2.27 -8.88
C ARG A 71 3.41 -2.00 -7.64
N ARG A 72 2.10 -2.23 -7.75
CA ARG A 72 1.17 -2.08 -6.62
C ARG A 72 1.50 -3.08 -5.52
N ASP A 73 1.72 -4.34 -5.87
CA ASP A 73 2.00 -5.40 -4.90
C ASP A 73 3.34 -5.17 -4.19
N GLU A 74 4.37 -4.69 -4.90
CA GLU A 74 5.65 -4.26 -4.31
C GLU A 74 5.45 -3.12 -3.28
N ALA A 75 4.66 -2.10 -3.62
CA ALA A 75 4.37 -0.99 -2.72
C ALA A 75 3.58 -1.44 -1.48
N LEU A 76 2.56 -2.28 -1.67
CA LEU A 76 1.76 -2.83 -0.58
C LEU A 76 2.58 -3.75 0.33
N ALA A 77 3.43 -4.60 -0.23
CA ALA A 77 4.31 -5.49 0.54
C ALA A 77 5.22 -4.70 1.49
N LYS A 78 5.76 -3.57 1.02
CA LYS A 78 6.56 -2.68 1.87
C LYS A 78 5.74 -2.08 3.01
N ILE A 79 4.56 -1.53 2.71
CA ILE A 79 3.69 -0.91 3.72
C ILE A 79 3.25 -1.93 4.78
N ILE A 80 2.77 -3.09 4.34
CA ILE A 80 2.32 -4.17 5.22
C ILE A 80 3.51 -4.71 6.04
N GLY A 81 4.69 -4.86 5.43
CA GLY A 81 5.89 -5.29 6.12
C GLY A 81 6.28 -4.37 7.28
N GLU A 82 6.26 -3.05 7.06
CA GLU A 82 6.51 -2.06 8.10
C GLU A 82 5.44 -2.08 9.20
N PHE A 83 4.16 -2.13 8.82
CA PHE A 83 3.08 -2.25 9.79
C PHE A 83 3.24 -3.49 10.67
N GLN A 84 3.47 -4.65 10.07
CA GLN A 84 3.69 -5.89 10.79
C GLN A 84 4.93 -5.82 11.70
N ARG A 85 6.00 -5.15 11.27
CA ARG A 85 7.21 -4.94 12.09
C ARG A 85 6.86 -4.18 13.38
N VAL A 86 6.09 -3.11 13.27
CA VAL A 86 5.65 -2.30 14.43
C VAL A 86 4.76 -3.13 15.36
N CYS A 87 3.78 -3.86 14.82
CA CYS A 87 2.90 -4.72 15.62
C CYS A 87 3.69 -5.79 16.38
N ARG A 88 4.63 -6.49 15.71
CA ARG A 88 5.50 -7.49 16.36
C ARG A 88 6.35 -6.88 17.46
N TYR A 89 6.90 -5.68 17.23
CA TYR A 89 7.67 -4.97 18.24
C TYR A 89 6.82 -4.66 19.48
N TYR A 90 5.62 -4.11 19.29
CA TYR A 90 4.72 -3.79 20.39
C TYR A 90 4.35 -5.02 21.22
N LEU A 91 3.95 -6.12 20.57
CA LEU A 91 3.61 -7.38 21.24
C LEU A 91 4.81 -7.97 22.01
N ALA A 92 6.03 -7.84 21.48
CA ALA A 92 7.23 -8.29 22.17
C ALA A 92 7.53 -7.46 23.43
N GLN A 93 7.24 -6.16 23.43
CA GLN A 93 7.40 -5.30 24.61
C GLN A 93 6.40 -5.67 25.71
N GLU A 94 5.13 -5.89 25.36
CA GLU A 94 4.11 -6.33 26.33
C GLU A 94 4.49 -7.67 26.97
N GLU A 95 4.93 -8.64 26.17
CA GLU A 95 5.36 -9.94 26.67
C GLU A 95 6.59 -9.83 27.58
N LEU A 96 7.54 -8.95 27.26
CA LEU A 96 8.71 -8.69 28.10
C LEU A 96 8.30 -8.09 29.45
N GLN A 97 7.38 -7.13 29.47
CA GLN A 97 6.87 -6.53 30.70
C GLN A 97 6.18 -7.58 31.57
N ARG A 98 5.32 -8.42 30.98
CA ARG A 98 4.64 -9.53 31.67
C ARG A 98 5.64 -10.49 32.33
N ARG A 99 6.68 -10.90 31.59
CA ARG A 99 7.73 -11.79 32.12
C ARG A 99 8.55 -11.15 33.23
N ARG A 100 8.84 -9.84 33.15
CA ARG A 100 9.55 -9.12 34.21
C ARG A 100 8.75 -9.07 35.50
N ALA A 101 7.44 -8.76 35.41
CA ALA A 101 6.55 -8.75 36.56
C ALA A 101 6.49 -10.13 37.24
N GLN A 102 6.30 -11.20 36.47
CA GLN A 102 6.32 -12.57 37.00
C GLN A 102 7.65 -12.90 37.69
N LYS A 103 8.80 -12.58 37.08
CA LYS A 103 10.12 -12.85 37.68
C LYS A 103 10.33 -12.12 39.01
N LEU A 104 9.87 -10.87 39.13
CA LEU A 104 9.96 -10.10 40.38
C LEU A 104 9.12 -10.75 41.48
N ASP A 105 7.89 -11.14 41.16
CA ASP A 105 6.99 -11.84 42.08
C ASP A 105 7.60 -13.16 42.59
N PHE A 106 8.09 -14.01 41.69
CA PHE A 106 8.80 -15.24 42.06
C PHE A 106 10.06 -14.97 42.91
N SER A 107 10.82 -13.92 42.61
CA SER A 107 12.00 -13.56 43.40
C SER A 107 11.63 -13.10 44.81
N GLN A 108 10.52 -12.39 44.97
CA GLN A 108 10.05 -11.91 46.27
C GLN A 108 9.55 -13.08 47.11
N PHE A 109 8.79 -13.99 46.51
CA PHE A 109 8.35 -15.23 47.14
C PHE A 109 9.53 -16.09 47.63
N LYS A 110 10.59 -16.26 46.82
CA LYS A 110 11.79 -16.99 47.23
C LYS A 110 12.52 -16.39 48.44
N LYS A 111 12.52 -15.07 48.59
CA LYS A 111 13.10 -14.38 49.76
C LYS A 111 12.28 -14.53 51.03
N ILE A 112 10.99 -14.86 50.92
CA ILE A 112 10.14 -15.09 52.09
C ILE A 112 10.34 -16.51 52.62
N ILE A 113 10.65 -17.47 51.74
CA ILE A 113 10.80 -18.88 52.10
C ILE A 113 12.19 -19.22 52.66
N ASN A 114 13.26 -18.55 52.17
CA ASN A 114 14.64 -18.73 52.65
C ASN A 114 15.02 -17.67 53.66
#